data_AF-W8Z122-F1
#
_entry.id   AF-W8Z122-F1
#
_cell.length_a   1.000
_cell.length_b   1.000
_cell.length_c   1.000
_cell.angle_alpha   90.00
_cell.angle_beta   90.00
_cell.angle_gamma   90.00
#
_symmetry.space_group_name_H-M   'P 1'
#
loop_
_entity.id
_entity.type
_entity.pdbx_description
1 polymer ?
#
loop_
_entity_poly.entity_id
_entity_poly.type
_entity_poly.pdbx_seq_one_letter_code
_entity_poly.pdbx_strand_id
1 'polypeptide(L)'
;MIGARLSKALKFWVIIQASFSVSVVYAQELMPGRVGMASGLITGFAFGMGALGAVVLGKLGDIYGLQSVMYWTSVLPVAGALAFLLPRDRKEAAA
;
A
#
# COMPACT_ATOMS: atom_id res chain seq x y z
N MET A 1 4.71 9.70 31.56
CA MET A 1 4.80 8.39 30.87
C MET A 1 3.95 8.27 29.58
N ILE A 2 2.88 9.07 29.42
CA ILE A 2 2.03 9.06 28.21
C ILE A 2 2.69 9.70 26.98
N GLY A 3 3.45 10.81 27.14
CA GLY A 3 4.08 11.51 26.02
C GLY A 3 5.08 10.67 25.21
N ALA A 4 5.87 9.82 25.87
CA ALA A 4 6.83 8.94 25.19
C ALA A 4 6.16 7.79 24.42
N ARG A 5 5.02 7.28 24.90
CA ARG A 5 4.22 6.26 24.19
C ARG A 5 3.53 6.86 22.96
N LEU A 6 2.98 8.07 23.11
CA LEU A 6 2.35 8.81 22.02
C LEU A 6 3.36 9.13 20.89
N SER A 7 4.58 9.56 21.25
CA SER A 7 5.63 9.83 20.26
C SER A 7 6.02 8.58 19.46
N LYS A 8 6.12 7.40 20.09
CA LYS A 8 6.41 6.14 19.38
C LYS A 8 5.26 5.71 18.45
N ALA A 9 4.01 5.81 18.92
CA ALA A 9 2.84 5.48 18.12
C ALA A 9 2.73 6.39 16.88
N LEU A 10 2.99 7.69 17.05
CA LEU A 10 2.98 8.64 15.95
C LEU A 10 4.06 8.33 14.91
N LYS A 11 5.29 8.04 15.34
CA LYS A 11 6.39 7.66 14.43
C LYS A 11 6.06 6.39 13.64
N PHE A 12 5.52 5.37 14.31
CA PHE A 12 5.12 4.12 13.66
C PHE A 12 4.01 4.36 12.63
N TRP A 13 3.00 5.16 12.99
CA TRP A 13 1.91 5.50 12.10
C TRP A 13 2.38 6.26 10.84
N VAL A 14 3.27 7.23 11.01
CA VAL A 14 3.87 7.98 9.89
C VAL A 14 4.66 7.04 8.97
N ILE A 15 5.46 6.12 9.50
CA ILE A 15 6.24 5.18 8.70
C ILE A 15 5.34 4.29 7.83
N ILE A 16 4.26 3.77 8.41
CA ILE A 16 3.31 2.92 7.65
C ILE A 16 2.61 3.73 6.56
N GLN A 17 2.13 4.93 6.89
CA GLN A 17 1.42 5.79 5.91
C GLN A 17 2.32 6.38 4.83
N ALA A 18 3.62 6.54 5.10
CA ALA A 18 4.58 7.09 4.14
C ALA A 18 4.64 6.26 2.84
N SER A 19 4.46 4.95 2.92
CA SER A 19 4.53 4.04 1.76
C SER A 19 3.53 4.38 0.66
N PHE A 20 2.33 4.82 1.03
CA PHE A 20 1.31 5.23 0.08
C PHE A 20 1.70 6.52 -0.64
N SER A 21 2.20 7.51 0.11
CA SER A 21 2.68 8.78 -0.44
C SER A 21 3.84 8.57 -1.43
N VAL A 22 4.83 7.76 -1.06
CA VAL A 22 6.00 7.46 -1.92
C VAL A 22 5.58 6.80 -3.24
N SER A 23 4.61 5.87 -3.20
CA SER A 23 4.12 5.19 -4.41
C SER A 23 3.47 6.15 -5.41
N VAL A 24 2.72 7.14 -4.91
CA VAL A 24 2.09 8.17 -5.76
C VAL A 24 3.14 9.09 -6.37
N VAL A 25 4.10 9.57 -5.56
CA VAL A 25 5.18 10.44 -6.05
C VAL A 25 6.04 9.72 -7.09
N TYR A 26 6.41 8.47 -6.85
CA TYR A 26 7.17 7.66 -7.79
C TYR A 26 6.46 7.49 -9.15
N ALA A 27 5.14 7.26 -9.14
CA ALA A 27 4.37 7.20 -10.38
C ALA A 27 4.28 8.55 -11.12
N GLN A 28 4.26 9.66 -10.37
CA GLN A 28 4.31 11.00 -10.96
C GLN A 28 5.67 11.28 -11.60
N GLU A 29 6.76 10.86 -10.96
CA GLU A 29 8.13 10.96 -11.50
C GLU A 29 8.30 10.14 -12.77
N LEU A 30 7.64 8.98 -12.87
CA LEU A 30 7.66 8.14 -14.07
C LEU A 30 6.88 8.74 -15.26
N MET A 31 5.96 9.67 -15.01
CA MET A 31 5.12 10.32 -16.03
C MET A 31 5.03 11.86 -15.84
N PRO A 32 6.14 12.60 -15.97
CA PRO A 32 6.24 14.01 -15.56
C PRO A 32 5.32 14.96 -16.35
N GLY A 33 4.86 14.57 -17.55
CA GLY A 33 3.89 15.34 -18.33
C GLY A 33 2.42 15.07 -18.01
N ARG A 34 2.11 14.08 -17.14
CA ARG A 34 0.74 13.61 -16.86
C ARG A 34 0.52 13.30 -15.38
N VAL A 35 1.03 14.17 -14.50
CA VAL A 35 0.99 14.02 -13.03
C VAL A 35 -0.42 13.69 -12.50
N GLY A 36 -1.47 14.36 -13.03
CA GLY A 36 -2.86 14.11 -12.63
C GLY A 36 -3.39 12.73 -13.03
N MET A 37 -2.96 12.20 -14.18
CA MET A 37 -3.31 10.84 -14.60
C MET A 37 -2.57 9.80 -13.76
N ALA A 38 -1.28 10.01 -13.50
CA ALA A 38 -0.47 9.13 -12.67
C ALA A 38 -1.03 9.03 -11.23
N SER A 39 -1.30 10.16 -10.59
CA SER A 39 -1.89 10.18 -9.24
C SER A 39 -3.30 9.60 -9.22
N GLY A 40 -4.13 9.93 -10.21
CA GLY A 40 -5.50 9.40 -10.33
C GLY A 40 -5.53 7.89 -10.50
N LEU A 41 -4.66 7.32 -11.35
CA LEU A 41 -4.61 5.88 -11.59
C LEU A 41 -4.09 5.11 -10.38
N ILE A 42 -2.98 5.53 -9.76
CA ILE A 42 -2.44 4.84 -8.58
C ILE A 42 -3.42 4.91 -7.41
N THR A 43 -3.95 6.11 -7.14
CA THR A 43 -4.88 6.33 -6.02
C THR A 43 -6.19 5.58 -6.27
N GLY A 44 -6.75 5.68 -7.49
CA GLY A 44 -7.98 4.98 -7.88
C GLY A 44 -7.83 3.47 -7.85
N PHE A 45 -6.70 2.93 -8.32
CA PHE A 45 -6.41 1.51 -8.27
C PHE A 45 -6.26 1.02 -6.82
N ALA A 46 -5.52 1.75 -5.97
CA ALA A 46 -5.34 1.39 -4.57
C ALA A 46 -6.68 1.31 -3.82
N PHE A 47 -7.53 2.33 -3.95
CA PHE A 47 -8.85 2.32 -3.32
C PHE A 47 -9.80 1.30 -3.95
N GLY A 48 -9.77 1.13 -5.28
CA GLY A 48 -10.58 0.13 -5.98
C GLY A 48 -10.25 -1.29 -5.54
N MET A 49 -8.95 -1.64 -5.49
CA MET A 49 -8.49 -2.93 -4.97
C MET A 49 -8.80 -3.10 -3.48
N GLY A 50 -8.73 -2.03 -2.69
CA GLY A 50 -9.14 -2.03 -1.28
C GLY A 50 -10.62 -2.36 -1.11
N ALA A 51 -11.50 -1.74 -1.90
CA ALA A 51 -12.94 -2.01 -1.87
C ALA A 51 -13.26 -3.44 -2.32
N LEU A 52 -12.64 -3.90 -3.42
CA LEU A 52 -12.78 -5.28 -3.90
C LEU A 52 -12.30 -6.29 -2.85
N GLY A 53 -11.14 -6.03 -2.24
CA GLY A 53 -10.59 -6.83 -1.16
C GLY A 53 -11.52 -6.92 0.04
N ALA A 54 -12.14 -5.80 0.44
CA ALA A 54 -13.11 -5.78 1.54
C ALA A 54 -14.34 -6.66 1.27
N VAL A 55 -14.89 -6.61 0.04
CA VAL A 55 -16.03 -7.47 -0.34
C VAL A 55 -15.65 -8.95 -0.34
N VAL A 56 -14.50 -9.29 -0.93
CA VAL A 56 -14.02 -10.68 -1.02
C VAL A 56 -13.68 -11.24 0.36
N LEU A 57 -12.91 -10.51 1.17
CA LEU A 57 -12.54 -10.92 2.53
C LEU A 57 -13.74 -10.95 3.46
N GLY A 58 -14.70 -10.03 3.30
CA GLY A 58 -15.97 -10.04 4.04
C GLY A 58 -16.76 -11.32 3.79
N LYS A 59 -16.96 -11.67 2.52
CA LYS A 59 -17.64 -12.93 2.14
C LYS A 59 -16.88 -14.16 2.63
N LEU A 60 -15.55 -14.15 2.60
CA LEU A 60 -14.74 -15.22 3.18
C LEU A 60 -14.91 -15.30 4.69
N GLY A 61 -15.06 -14.16 5.38
CA GLY A 61 -15.32 -14.09 6.81
C GLY A 61 -16.65 -14.72 7.19
N ASP A 62 -17.68 -14.51 6.36
CA ASP A 62 -19.01 -15.10 6.56
C ASP A 62 -19.00 -16.63 6.40
N ILE A 63 -18.13 -17.18 5.54
CA ILE A 63 -18.05 -18.62 5.23
C ILE A 63 -17.09 -19.37 6.17
N TYR A 64 -15.89 -18.83 6.39
CA TYR A 64 -14.78 -19.50 7.10
C TYR A 64 -14.56 -18.98 8.53
N GLY A 65 -15.32 -17.98 8.95
CA GLY A 65 -15.18 -17.30 10.23
C GLY A 65 -14.07 -16.25 10.24
N LEU A 66 -14.27 -15.22 11.07
CA LEU A 66 -13.38 -14.06 11.17
C LEU A 66 -11.94 -14.43 11.55
N GLN A 67 -11.77 -15.39 12.47
CA GLN A 67 -10.45 -15.78 12.96
C GLN A 67 -9.57 -16.37 11.84
N SER A 68 -10.12 -17.26 11.00
CA SER A 68 -9.42 -17.86 9.86
C SER A 68 -8.97 -16.78 8.86
N VAL A 69 -9.87 -15.85 8.52
CA VAL A 69 -9.58 -14.77 7.57
C VAL A 69 -8.54 -13.80 8.12
N MET A 70 -8.55 -13.49 9.41
CA MET A 70 -7.50 -12.67 10.03
C MET A 70 -6.14 -13.35 9.95
N TYR A 71 -6.05 -14.67 10.16
CA TYR A 71 -4.78 -15.40 9.99
C TYR A 71 -4.29 -15.32 8.54
N TRP A 72 -5.15 -15.55 7.56
CA TRP A 72 -4.77 -15.47 6.14
C TRP A 72 -4.41 -14.04 5.70
N THR A 73 -5.09 -13.03 6.23
CA THR A 73 -4.79 -11.63 5.92
C THR A 73 -3.49 -11.16 6.57
N SER A 74 -3.08 -11.75 7.69
CA SER A 74 -1.81 -11.40 8.33
C SER A 74 -0.57 -11.82 7.54
N VAL A 75 -0.69 -12.81 6.64
CA VAL A 75 0.42 -13.25 5.76
C VAL A 75 0.44 -12.51 4.42
N LEU A 76 -0.63 -11.82 4.04
CA LEU A 76 -0.75 -11.07 2.78
C LEU A 76 0.35 -10.00 2.59
N PRO A 77 0.78 -9.25 3.62
CA PRO A 77 1.91 -8.32 3.51
C PRO A 77 3.22 -8.96 3.05
N VAL A 78 3.42 -10.27 3.29
CA VAL A 78 4.60 -11.01 2.83
C VAL A 78 4.65 -11.07 1.30
N ALA A 79 3.50 -11.05 0.61
CA ALA A 79 3.47 -10.95 -0.85
C ALA A 79 4.10 -9.65 -1.35
N GLY A 80 4.11 -8.58 -0.54
CA GLY A 80 4.84 -7.34 -0.83
C GLY A 80 6.36 -7.54 -0.94
N ALA A 81 6.92 -8.59 -0.34
CA ALA A 81 8.33 -8.94 -0.52
C ALA A 81 8.67 -9.34 -1.97
N LEU A 82 7.68 -9.71 -2.79
CA LEU A 82 7.89 -9.91 -4.23
C LEU A 82 8.36 -8.63 -4.94
N ALA A 83 8.15 -7.46 -4.34
CA ALA A 83 8.71 -6.20 -4.85
C ALA A 83 10.25 -6.18 -4.87
N PHE A 84 10.94 -7.01 -4.07
CA PHE A 84 12.41 -7.14 -4.16
C PHE A 84 12.88 -7.78 -5.47
N LEU A 85 12.00 -8.50 -6.18
CA LEU A 85 12.29 -9.09 -7.48
C LEU A 85 12.17 -8.08 -8.62
N LEU A 86 11.61 -6.88 -8.37
CA LEU A 86 11.54 -5.86 -9.41
C LEU A 86 12.96 -5.45 -9.83
N PRO A 87 13.23 -5.37 -11.15
CA PRO A 87 14.48 -4.83 -11.67
C PRO A 87 14.71 -3.43 -11.11
N ARG A 88 15.95 -3.13 -10.73
CA ARG A 88 16.33 -1.79 -10.29
C ARG A 88 16.05 -0.79 -11.41
N ASP A 89 15.52 0.36 -11.01
CA ASP A 89 15.29 1.50 -11.89
C ASP A 89 16.58 1.84 -12.64
N ARG A 90 16.59 1.54 -13.95
CA ARG A 90 17.64 1.99 -14.84
C ARG A 90 17.43 3.49 -14.97
N LYS A 91 18.39 4.29 -14.48
CA LYS A 91 18.42 5.75 -14.61
C LYS A 91 18.51 6.15 -16.09
N GLU A 92 17.45 5.95 -16.87
CA GLU A 92 17.38 6.26 -18.30
C GLU A 92 15.94 6.67 -18.68
N ALA A 93 15.44 7.74 -18.04
CA ALA A 93 14.40 8.66 -18.54
C ALA A 93 14.25 9.76 -17.46
N ALA A 94 14.84 10.95 -17.53
CA ALA A 94 14.95 11.86 -18.66
C ALA A 94 16.28 12.64 -18.60
N ALA A 95 17.09 12.47 -19.64
CA ALA A 95 17.83 13.57 -20.25
C ALA A 95 16.88 14.29 -21.24
#